data_AF-A0A2N1KK49-F1
#
_entry.id   AF-A0A2N1KK49-F1
#
_cell.length_a   1.000
_cell.length_b   1.000
_cell.length_c   1.000
_cell.angle_alpha   90.00
_cell.angle_beta   90.00
_cell.angle_gamma   90.00
#
_symmetry.space_group_name_H-M   'P 1'
#
loop_
_entity.id
_entity.type
_entity.pdbx_description
1 polymer ?
#
loop_
_entity_poly.entity_id
_entity_poly.type
_entity_poly.pdbx_seq_one_letter_code
_entity_poly.pdbx_strand_id
1 'polypeptide(L)'
;MKTIFNDKSVGGILGLEKRSNPALARILVDFAHERWAAGRYVPARAWQVVVPFVNESMLADIRHLFHSNRAIDREAAYLICTETNFAPARLLLQEYTSDVPEHLTWHQLDTQVA
;
A
#
# COMPACT_ATOMS: atom_id res chain seq x y z
N MET A 1 -5.06 -10.34 13.87
CA MET A 1 -4.18 -10.73 12.73
C MET A 1 -2.74 -10.47 13.15
N LYS A 2 -1.89 -11.50 13.25
CA LYS A 2 -0.46 -11.36 13.59
C LYS A 2 0.48 -11.60 12.39
N THR A 3 -0.05 -11.97 11.23
CA THR A 3 0.75 -12.42 10.07
C THR A 3 1.41 -11.28 9.31
N ILE A 4 0.73 -10.14 9.16
CA ILE A 4 1.30 -8.91 8.55
C ILE A 4 2.53 -8.42 9.33
N PHE A 5 2.54 -8.65 10.65
CA PHE A 5 3.53 -8.10 11.58
C PHE A 5 4.68 -9.06 11.93
N ASN A 6 4.71 -10.27 11.35
CA ASN A 6 5.67 -11.32 11.72
C ASN A 6 6.44 -11.88 10.51
N ASP A 7 6.68 -11.06 9.48
CA ASP A 7 7.42 -11.41 8.25
C ASP A 7 6.92 -12.71 7.55
N LYS A 8 5.66 -13.12 7.78
CA LYS A 8 5.03 -14.25 7.08
C LYS A 8 4.32 -13.74 5.84
N SER A 9 4.44 -14.48 4.73
CA SER A 9 3.78 -14.15 3.46
C SER A 9 2.30 -13.83 3.67
N VAL A 10 1.89 -12.65 3.20
CA VAL A 10 0.51 -12.14 3.24
C VAL A 10 -0.38 -12.85 2.21
N GLY A 11 0.22 -13.62 1.28
CA GLY A 11 -0.48 -14.29 0.17
C GLY A 11 -1.53 -15.33 0.56
N GLY A 12 -1.64 -15.67 1.85
CA GLY A 12 -2.70 -16.55 2.37
C GLY A 12 -3.93 -15.84 2.93
N ILE A 13 -3.96 -14.51 3.01
CA ILE A 13 -5.10 -13.79 3.58
C ILE A 13 -6.16 -13.56 2.48
N LEU A 14 -7.04 -14.54 2.31
CA LEU A 14 -8.25 -14.38 1.51
C LEU A 14 -9.16 -13.32 2.16
N GLY A 15 -9.63 -12.32 1.39
CA GLY A 15 -10.55 -11.28 1.86
C GLY A 15 -9.89 -10.22 2.73
N LEU A 16 -8.64 -9.84 2.44
CA LEU A 16 -7.96 -8.75 3.12
C LEU A 16 -8.77 -7.44 3.00
N GLU A 17 -9.38 -7.18 1.84
CA GLU A 17 -10.30 -6.06 1.66
C GLU A 17 -11.54 -6.17 2.57
N LYS A 18 -12.14 -7.37 2.70
CA LYS A 18 -13.35 -7.60 3.51
C LYS A 18 -13.13 -7.43 5.02
N ARG A 19 -11.88 -7.52 5.47
CA ARG A 19 -11.50 -7.38 6.89
C ARG A 19 -10.91 -6.01 7.21
N SER A 20 -10.80 -5.14 6.20
CA SER A 20 -10.24 -3.81 6.34
C SER A 20 -11.15 -2.96 7.22
N ASN A 21 -10.54 -2.29 8.19
CA ASN A 21 -11.23 -1.37 9.09
C ASN A 21 -10.28 -0.21 9.43
N PRO A 22 -10.79 0.94 9.90
CA PRO A 22 -9.97 2.13 10.14
C PRO A 22 -8.82 1.88 11.14
N ALA A 23 -9.06 1.08 12.18
CA ALA A 23 -8.04 0.75 13.18
C ALA A 23 -6.91 -0.08 12.55
N LEU A 24 -7.24 -1.07 11.73
CA LEU A 24 -6.25 -1.87 11.01
C LEU A 24 -5.44 -1.03 10.02
N ALA A 25 -6.09 -0.13 9.28
CA ALA A 25 -5.40 0.78 8.37
C ALA A 25 -4.41 1.68 9.14
N ARG A 26 -4.82 2.20 10.30
CA ARG A 26 -3.94 3.00 11.14
C ARG A 26 -2.73 2.21 11.63
N ILE A 27 -2.96 1.01 12.17
CA ILE A 27 -1.88 0.11 12.63
C ILE A 27 -0.91 -0.21 11.48
N LEU A 28 -1.41 -0.40 10.25
CA LEU A 28 -0.53 -0.65 9.11
C LEU A 28 0.34 0.56 8.77
N VAL A 29 -0.21 1.77 8.81
CA VAL A 29 0.56 3.01 8.58
C VAL A 29 1.63 3.18 9.66
N ASP A 30 1.29 2.98 10.94
CA ASP A 30 2.26 3.03 12.03
C ASP A 30 3.38 1.99 11.81
N PHE A 31 3.03 0.76 11.43
CA PHE A 31 4.00 -0.28 11.05
C PHE A 31 4.87 0.13 9.85
N ALA A 32 4.29 0.80 8.85
CA ALA A 32 5.03 1.28 7.69
C ALA A 32 6.11 2.28 8.09
N HIS A 33 5.77 3.25 8.95
CA HIS A 33 6.72 4.22 9.50
C HIS A 33 7.85 3.55 10.27
N GLU A 34 7.54 2.55 11.12
CA GLU A 34 8.56 1.78 11.84
C GLU A 34 9.49 1.01 10.89
N ARG A 35 8.97 0.44 9.80
CA ARG A 35 9.78 -0.28 8.80
C ARG A 35 10.68 0.67 8.03
N TRP A 36 10.16 1.79 7.55
CA TRP A 36 10.94 2.80 6.83
C TRP A 36 12.04 3.42 7.69
N ALA A 37 11.76 3.71 8.96
CA ALA A 37 12.77 4.18 9.91
C ALA A 37 13.92 3.17 10.11
N ALA A 38 13.64 1.87 9.93
CA ALA A 38 14.63 0.81 9.97
C ALA A 38 15.26 0.48 8.61
N GLY A 39 14.98 1.27 7.56
CA GLY A 39 15.47 1.02 6.20
C GLY A 39 14.89 -0.25 5.55
N ARG A 40 13.75 -0.73 6.05
CA ARG A 40 13.08 -1.93 5.56
C ARG A 40 11.83 -1.58 4.76
N TYR A 41 11.48 -2.47 3.84
CA TYR A 41 10.26 -2.31 3.05
C TYR A 41 9.02 -2.85 3.75
N VAL A 42 7.87 -2.35 3.31
CA VAL A 42 6.54 -2.82 3.66
C VAL A 42 6.04 -3.73 2.54
N PRO A 43 5.38 -4.86 2.83
CA PRO A 43 4.78 -5.68 1.79
C PRO A 43 3.77 -4.86 0.97
N ALA A 44 3.97 -4.76 -0.34
CA ALA A 44 3.18 -3.90 -1.23
C ALA A 44 1.67 -4.21 -1.15
N ARG A 45 1.29 -5.50 -1.09
CA ARG A 45 -0.10 -5.91 -0.93
C ARG A 45 -0.76 -5.44 0.37
N ALA A 46 0.00 -5.22 1.44
CA ALA A 46 -0.59 -4.80 2.71
C ALA A 46 -1.35 -3.48 2.57
N TRP A 47 -0.89 -2.58 1.69
CA TRP A 47 -1.53 -1.30 1.40
C TRP A 47 -2.97 -1.42 0.88
N GLN A 48 -3.40 -2.58 0.39
CA GLN A 48 -4.80 -2.79 0.03
C GLN A 48 -5.77 -2.47 1.19
N VAL A 49 -5.35 -2.69 2.45
CA VAL A 49 -6.23 -2.40 3.61
C VAL A 49 -6.44 -0.90 3.86
N VAL A 50 -5.56 -0.04 3.36
CA VAL A 50 -5.66 1.41 3.60
C VAL A 50 -6.55 2.09 2.59
N VAL A 51 -6.76 1.50 1.41
CA VAL A 51 -7.50 2.09 0.28
C VAL A 51 -8.83 2.72 0.69
N PRO A 52 -9.70 2.06 1.48
CA PRO A 52 -10.99 2.63 1.87
C PRO A 52 -10.90 3.75 2.92
N PHE A 53 -9.74 3.92 3.56
CA PHE A 53 -9.52 4.79 4.72
C PHE A 53 -8.46 5.87 4.49
N VAL A 54 -8.02 6.03 3.24
CA VAL A 54 -7.08 7.08 2.84
C VAL A 54 -7.63 8.45 3.25
N ASN A 55 -6.75 9.26 3.83
CA ASN A 55 -7.05 10.62 4.26
C ASN A 55 -5.78 11.47 4.12
N GLU A 56 -5.89 12.76 4.47
CA GLU A 56 -4.82 13.74 4.31
C GLU A 56 -3.48 13.31 4.94
N SER A 57 -3.50 12.69 6.12
CA SER A 57 -2.27 12.27 6.81
C SER A 57 -1.49 11.19 6.06
N MET A 58 -2.18 10.41 5.21
CA MET A 58 -1.59 9.31 4.43
C MET A 58 -1.06 9.76 3.07
N LEU A 59 -1.27 11.02 2.66
CA LEU A 59 -0.77 11.51 1.37
C LEU A 59 0.77 11.53 1.34
N ALA A 60 1.42 11.82 2.47
CA ALA A 60 2.87 11.75 2.57
C ALA A 60 3.38 10.31 2.36
N ASP A 61 2.67 9.33 2.89
CA ASP A 61 2.99 7.90 2.75
C ASP A 61 2.85 7.43 1.30
N ILE A 62 1.77 7.86 0.63
CA ILE A 62 1.55 7.56 -0.79
C ILE A 62 2.65 8.19 -1.66
N ARG A 63 3.03 9.44 -1.39
CA ARG A 63 4.17 10.08 -2.08
C ARG A 63 5.46 9.31 -1.81
N HIS A 64 5.70 8.87 -0.58
CA HIS A 64 6.87 8.06 -0.25
C HIS A 64 6.95 6.79 -1.10
N LEU A 65 5.81 6.09 -1.28
CA LEU A 65 5.73 4.91 -2.14
C LEU A 65 6.04 5.23 -3.62
N PHE A 66 5.52 6.34 -4.17
CA PHE A 66 5.85 6.75 -5.54
C PHE A 66 7.34 7.05 -5.76
N HIS A 67 8.04 7.52 -4.71
CA HIS A 67 9.49 7.76 -4.76
C HIS A 67 10.33 6.51 -4.46
N SER A 68 9.70 5.37 -4.13
CA SER A 68 10.43 4.13 -3.89
C SER A 68 11.19 3.69 -5.14
N ASN A 69 12.40 3.16 -4.94
CA ASN A 69 13.19 2.53 -5.99
C ASN A 69 12.56 1.20 -6.48
N ARG A 70 11.67 0.59 -5.70
CA ARG A 70 10.98 -0.66 -6.05
C ARG A 70 9.74 -0.41 -6.90
N ALA A 71 9.66 -1.07 -8.04
CA ALA A 71 8.49 -1.00 -8.92
C ALA A 71 7.19 -1.38 -8.18
N ILE A 72 7.22 -2.45 -7.38
CA ILE A 72 6.03 -2.92 -6.66
C ILE A 72 5.47 -1.93 -5.64
N ASP A 73 6.30 -1.04 -5.08
CA ASP A 73 5.85 -0.02 -4.14
C ASP A 73 5.18 1.13 -4.91
N ARG A 74 5.73 1.51 -6.07
CA ARG A 74 5.11 2.50 -6.98
C ARG A 74 3.80 1.99 -7.56
N GLU A 75 3.76 0.70 -7.92
CA GLU A 75 2.55 0.00 -8.36
C GLU A 75 1.48 -0.02 -7.25
N ALA A 76 1.87 -0.26 -6.00
CA ALA A 76 0.95 -0.15 -4.86
C ALA A 76 0.41 1.29 -4.72
N ALA A 77 1.27 2.31 -4.81
CA ALA A 77 0.85 3.71 -4.77
C ALA A 77 -0.17 4.04 -5.87
N TYR A 78 0.10 3.57 -7.09
CA TYR A 78 -0.82 3.70 -8.22
C TYR A 78 -2.18 3.07 -7.91
N LEU A 79 -2.21 1.82 -7.43
CA LEU A 79 -3.46 1.14 -7.06
C LEU A 79 -4.22 1.84 -5.92
N ILE A 80 -3.52 2.37 -4.91
CA ILE A 80 -4.17 3.16 -3.84
C ILE A 80 -4.90 4.35 -4.46
N CYS A 81 -4.20 5.09 -5.31
CA CYS A 81 -4.75 6.30 -5.91
C CYS A 81 -5.85 6.01 -6.92
N THR A 82 -5.84 4.87 -7.63
CA THR A 82 -6.93 4.54 -8.57
C THR A 82 -8.19 4.03 -7.85
N GLU A 83 -8.04 3.26 -6.77
CA GLU A 83 -9.17 2.62 -6.10
C GLU A 83 -9.75 3.42 -4.92
N THR A 84 -9.04 4.44 -4.43
CA THR A 84 -9.52 5.23 -3.28
C THR A 84 -10.61 6.24 -3.64
N ASN A 85 -11.56 6.40 -2.72
CA ASN A 85 -12.58 7.45 -2.79
C ASN A 85 -12.07 8.83 -2.36
N PHE A 86 -10.84 8.94 -1.83
CA PHE A 86 -10.27 10.22 -1.41
C PHE A 86 -9.74 11.04 -2.60
N ALA A 87 -10.42 12.14 -2.93
CA ALA A 87 -10.10 12.94 -4.12
C ALA A 87 -8.67 13.49 -4.17
N PRO A 88 -8.06 14.00 -3.07
CA PRO A 88 -6.68 14.45 -3.10
C PRO A 88 -5.67 13.35 -3.47
N ALA A 89 -5.90 12.11 -3.07
CA ALA A 89 -5.04 10.99 -3.46
C ALA A 89 -5.17 10.67 -4.95
N ARG A 90 -6.36 10.78 -5.56
CA ARG A 90 -6.53 10.59 -7.00
C ARG A 90 -5.77 11.63 -7.83
N LEU A 91 -5.67 12.87 -7.33
CA LEU A 91 -4.93 13.94 -8.01
C LEU A 91 -3.43 13.66 -8.06
N LEU A 92 -2.87 12.90 -7.11
CA LEU A 92 -1.45 12.51 -7.14
C LEU A 92 -1.10 11.71 -8.41
N LEU A 93 -2.04 10.99 -9.04
CA LEU A 93 -1.77 10.29 -10.30
C LEU A 93 -1.34 11.23 -11.43
N GLN A 94 -1.74 12.49 -11.38
CA GLN A 94 -1.35 13.49 -12.38
C GLN A 94 0.09 13.95 -12.18
N GLU A 95 0.59 13.88 -10.94
CA GLU A 95 1.94 14.28 -10.56
C GLU A 95 2.95 13.16 -10.86
N TYR A 96 2.56 11.89 -10.70
CA TYR A 96 3.42 10.73 -10.88
C TYR A 96 3.02 9.92 -12.11
N THR A 97 3.71 10.16 -13.25
CA THR A 97 3.64 9.26 -14.41
C THR A 97 4.31 7.94 -14.04
N SER A 98 3.51 6.93 -13.74
CA SER A 98 4.00 5.61 -13.37
C SER A 98 3.92 4.70 -14.59
N ASP A 99 5.04 4.05 -14.95
CA ASP A 99 5.07 2.97 -15.94
C ASP A 99 4.48 1.71 -15.28
N VAL A 100 3.14 1.62 -15.29
CA VAL A 100 2.38 0.52 -14.68
C VAL A 100 1.72 -0.34 -15.75
N PRO A 101 1.62 -1.67 -15.53
CA PRO A 101 0.93 -2.56 -16.45
C PRO A 101 -0.57 -2.19 -16.61
N GLU A 102 -1.12 -2.33 -17.82
CA GLU A 102 -2.54 -2.04 -18.14
C GLU A 102 -3.55 -2.84 -17.29
N HIS A 103 -3.14 -3.99 -16.74
CA HIS A 103 -3.99 -4.88 -15.95
C HIS A 103 -3.41 -5.16 -14.55
N LEU A 104 -2.81 -4.14 -13.94
CA LEU A 104 -2.27 -4.23 -12.60
C LEU A 104 -3.39 -4.49 -11.57
N THR A 105 -3.17 -5.48 -10.70
CA THR A 105 -4.08 -5.87 -9.62
C THR A 105 -3.30 -6.17 -8.34
N TRP A 106 -3.95 -6.02 -7.18
CA TRP A 106 -3.35 -6.33 -5.87
C TRP A 106 -2.79 -7.76 -5.75
N HIS A 107 -3.30 -8.70 -6.55
CA HIS A 107 -2.82 -10.08 -6.57
C HIS A 107 -1.40 -10.22 -7.10
N GLN A 108 -0.97 -9.34 -7.99
CA GLN A 108 0.38 -9.35 -8.56
C GLN A 108 1.43 -8.78 -7.60
N LEU A 109 1.00 -8.06 -6.56
CA LEU A 109 1.88 -7.46 -5.55
C LEU A 109 2.29 -8.40 -4.41
N ASP A 110 1.89 -9.68 -4.48
CA ASP A 110 2.21 -10.69 -3.45
C ASP A 110 3.67 -11.19 -3.50
N THR A 111 4.36 -11.00 -4.62
CA THR A 111 5.43 -11.93 -5.02
C THR A 111 6.83 -11.63 -4.47
N GLN A 112 7.03 -10.67 -3.56
CA GLN A 112 8.35 -10.48 -2.94
C GLN A 112 8.28 -10.09 -1.47
N VAL A 113 8.20 -11.11 -0.62
CA VAL A 113 8.78 -11.06 0.73
C VAL A 113 10.28 -11.25 0.54
N ALA A 114 11.04 -10.18 0.67
CA ALA A 114 12.49 -10.24 0.88
C ALA A 114 12.77 -10.41 2.37
#